data_AF-A0A4R0FBW0-F1
#
_entry.id   AF-A0A4R0FBW0-F1
#
_cell.length_a   1.000
_cell.length_b   1.000
_cell.length_c   1.000
_cell.angle_alpha   90.00
_cell.angle_beta   90.00
_cell.angle_gamma   90.00
#
_symmetry.space_group_name_H-M   'P 1'
#
loop_
_entity.id
_entity.type
_entity.pdbx_description
1 polymer ?
#
loop_
_entity_poly.entity_id
_entity_poly.type
_entity_poly.pdbx_seq_one_letter_code
_entity_poly.pdbx_strand_id
1 'polypeptide(L)'
;MYFWRTDLLIEDLKQNRVTYADFKNYYLVSSILILLSFFALSQAETEDLKISLASLIINIGLLITWINAIFMANGGENGHAFLNRFIALYLPITIKITVFAIVAMICFELIFNIFKIRFNEAQLAHIDAIKSAGVDMATSFLIYWRICVAIKKVNS
;
A
#
# COMPACT_ATOMS: atom_id res chain seq x y z
N MET A 1 -3.87 -1.68 -22.27
CA MET A 1 -3.24 -2.69 -21.38
C MET A 1 -3.23 -4.09 -22.02
N TYR A 2 -2.03 -4.58 -22.34
CA TYR A 2 -1.77 -5.90 -22.92
C TYR A 2 -1.46 -6.92 -21.83
N PHE A 3 -2.44 -7.73 -21.44
CA PHE A 3 -2.25 -8.80 -20.43
C PHE A 3 -1.67 -10.09 -21.02
N TRP A 4 -2.03 -10.40 -22.27
CA TRP A 4 -1.70 -11.67 -22.93
C TRP A 4 -0.81 -11.50 -24.18
N ARG A 5 -0.51 -10.26 -24.54
CA ARG A 5 0.22 -9.87 -25.75
C ARG A 5 1.45 -9.04 -25.43
N THR A 6 2.44 -9.68 -24.81
CA THR A 6 3.69 -9.03 -24.44
C THR A 6 4.51 -8.59 -25.66
N ASP A 7 4.32 -9.26 -26.80
CA ASP A 7 4.85 -8.88 -28.12
C ASP A 7 4.48 -7.44 -28.51
N LEU A 8 3.19 -7.09 -28.43
CA LEU A 8 2.73 -5.74 -28.72
C LEU A 8 3.19 -4.73 -27.70
N LEU A 9 3.16 -5.10 -26.42
CA LEU A 9 3.65 -4.21 -25.37
C LEU A 9 5.11 -3.83 -25.62
N ILE A 10 5.95 -4.80 -25.99
CA ILE A 10 7.36 -4.56 -26.32
C ILE A 10 7.48 -3.60 -27.51
N GLU A 11 6.67 -3.80 -28.56
CA GLU A 11 6.66 -2.91 -29.72
C GLU A 11 6.25 -1.48 -29.34
N ASP A 12 5.16 -1.34 -28.59
CA ASP A 12 4.63 -0.05 -28.16
C ASP A 12 5.57 0.67 -27.19
N LEU A 13 6.27 -0.06 -26.33
CA LEU A 13 7.31 0.51 -25.47
C LEU A 13 8.48 1.05 -26.31
N LYS A 14 8.95 0.29 -27.31
CA LYS A 14 10.02 0.74 -28.22
C LYS A 14 9.63 2.01 -28.99
N GLN A 15 8.34 2.14 -29.32
CA GLN A 15 7.82 3.26 -30.08
C GLN A 15 7.26 4.39 -29.20
N ASN A 16 7.44 4.33 -27.88
CA ASN A 16 6.90 5.30 -26.90
C ASN A 16 5.38 5.54 -27.02
N ARG A 17 4.61 4.50 -27.37
CA ARG A 17 3.15 4.55 -27.51
C ARG A 17 2.40 4.25 -26.21
N VAL A 18 3.10 3.77 -25.18
CA VAL A 18 2.49 3.45 -23.88
C VAL A 18 2.27 4.74 -23.07
N THR A 19 1.01 4.97 -22.67
CA THR A 19 0.62 6.20 -21.95
C THR A 19 0.99 6.13 -20.46
N TYR A 20 1.01 7.27 -19.78
CA TYR A 20 1.17 7.29 -18.32
C TYR A 20 0.02 6.59 -17.59
N ALA A 21 -1.18 6.62 -18.13
CA ALA A 21 -2.32 5.87 -17.61
C ALA A 21 -2.14 4.37 -17.75
N ASP A 22 -1.59 3.89 -18.87
CA ASP A 22 -1.22 2.49 -19.04
C ASP A 22 -0.18 2.08 -17.99
N PHE A 23 0.89 2.86 -17.80
CA PHE A 23 1.90 2.58 -16.76
C PHE A 23 1.29 2.53 -15.36
N LYS A 24 0.38 3.45 -15.02
CA LYS A 24 -0.38 3.42 -13.76
C LYS A 24 -1.18 2.13 -13.61
N ASN A 25 -1.89 1.71 -14.67
CA ASN A 25 -2.71 0.50 -14.63
C ASN A 25 -1.85 -0.77 -14.50
N TYR A 26 -0.71 -0.84 -15.20
CA TYR A 26 0.30 -1.89 -15.00
C TYR A 26 0.78 -1.95 -13.57
N TYR A 27 1.18 -0.82 -13.00
CA TYR A 27 1.58 -0.75 -11.59
C TYR A 27 0.48 -1.23 -10.64
N LEU A 28 -0.77 -0.79 -10.85
CA LEU A 28 -1.90 -1.12 -10.00
C LEU A 28 -2.22 -2.62 -10.04
N VAL A 29 -2.32 -3.21 -11.23
CA VAL A 29 -2.61 -4.66 -11.34
C VAL A 29 -1.47 -5.50 -10.79
N SER A 30 -0.21 -5.16 -11.08
CA SER A 30 0.94 -5.85 -10.49
C SER A 30 0.94 -5.77 -8.97
N SER A 31 0.61 -4.61 -8.40
CA SER A 31 0.53 -4.42 -6.95
C SER A 31 -0.60 -5.22 -6.31
N ILE A 32 -1.76 -5.34 -6.97
CA ILE A 32 -2.86 -6.21 -6.52
C ILE A 32 -2.42 -7.68 -6.51
N LEU A 33 -1.74 -8.15 -7.57
CA LEU A 33 -1.24 -9.53 -7.62
C LEU A 33 -0.21 -9.82 -6.53
N ILE A 34 0.64 -8.85 -6.20
CA ILE A 34 1.58 -8.94 -5.08
C ILE A 34 0.83 -9.05 -3.74
N LEU A 35 -0.19 -8.21 -3.50
CA LEU A 35 -1.02 -8.28 -2.28
C LEU A 35 -1.73 -9.63 -2.15
N LEU A 36 -2.29 -10.17 -3.24
CA LEU A 36 -2.92 -11.49 -3.25
C LEU A 36 -1.91 -12.61 -2.95
N SER A 37 -0.68 -12.48 -3.44
CA SER A 37 0.39 -13.43 -3.20
C SER A 37 0.84 -13.39 -1.74
N PHE A 38 1.00 -12.20 -1.15
CA PHE A 38 1.30 -12.06 0.28
C PHE A 38 0.21 -12.64 1.16
N PHE A 39 -1.06 -12.38 0.84
CA PHE A 39 -2.18 -12.98 1.55
C PHE A 39 -2.16 -14.52 1.44
N ALA A 40 -1.97 -15.08 0.25
CA ALA A 40 -1.90 -16.53 0.08
C ALA A 40 -0.76 -17.17 0.91
N LEU A 41 0.37 -16.47 1.06
CA LEU A 41 1.50 -16.92 1.89
C LEU A 41 1.22 -16.77 3.39
N SER A 42 0.55 -15.70 3.82
CA SER A 42 0.25 -15.47 5.24
C SER A 42 -0.77 -16.47 5.79
N GLN A 43 -1.65 -17.01 4.95
CA GLN A 43 -2.60 -18.05 5.36
C GLN A 43 -1.96 -19.40 5.75
N ALA A 44 -0.66 -19.59 5.53
CA ALA A 44 0.05 -20.74 6.07
C ALA A 44 0.21 -20.66 7.60
N GLU A 45 0.13 -19.46 8.17
CA GLU A 45 0.14 -19.22 9.62
C GLU A 45 -1.30 -19.18 10.15
N THR A 46 -1.53 -19.60 11.40
CA THR A 46 -2.85 -19.70 12.04
C THR A 46 -3.46 -18.33 12.40
N GLU A 47 -3.45 -17.38 11.47
CA GLU A 47 -4.14 -16.11 11.63
C GLU A 47 -5.66 -16.28 11.51
N ASP A 48 -6.40 -15.39 12.18
CA ASP A 48 -7.85 -15.31 12.02
C ASP A 48 -8.18 -14.88 10.58
N LEU A 49 -8.54 -15.87 9.74
CA LEU A 49 -8.87 -15.71 8.33
C LEU A 49 -9.85 -14.54 8.07
N LYS A 50 -10.79 -14.27 8.98
CA LYS A 50 -11.74 -13.17 8.81
C LYS A 50 -11.05 -11.81 8.87
N ILE A 51 -10.13 -11.65 9.81
CA ILE A 51 -9.36 -10.41 9.98
C ILE A 51 -8.40 -10.24 8.79
N SER A 52 -7.66 -11.29 8.43
CA SER A 52 -6.70 -11.23 7.32
C SER A 52 -7.40 -10.92 5.98
N LEU A 53 -8.58 -11.51 5.73
CA LEU A 53 -9.37 -11.22 4.53
C LEU A 53 -9.91 -9.79 4.51
N ALA A 54 -10.40 -9.30 5.66
CA ALA A 54 -10.84 -7.90 5.77
C ALA A 54 -9.66 -6.93 5.51
N SER A 55 -8.48 -7.23 6.06
CA SER A 55 -7.25 -6.47 5.82
C SER A 55 -6.85 -6.44 4.35
N LEU A 56 -6.92 -7.58 3.65
CA LEU A 56 -6.65 -7.64 2.21
C LEU A 56 -7.61 -6.74 1.42
N ILE A 57 -8.92 -6.85 1.66
CA ILE A 57 -9.93 -6.07 0.93
C ILE A 57 -9.71 -4.57 1.15
N ILE A 58 -9.44 -4.16 2.40
CA ILE A 58 -9.17 -2.77 2.74
C ILE A 58 -7.90 -2.28 2.05
N ASN A 59 -6.81 -3.06 2.07
CA ASN A 59 -5.56 -2.66 1.41
C ASN A 59 -5.68 -2.57 -0.12
N ILE A 60 -6.45 -3.47 -0.75
CA ILE A 60 -6.76 -3.36 -2.19
C ILE A 60 -7.57 -2.07 -2.45
N GLY A 61 -8.58 -1.78 -1.62
CA GLY A 61 -9.37 -0.55 -1.72
C GLY A 61 -8.49 0.69 -1.59
N LEU A 62 -7.63 0.74 -0.57
CA LEU A 62 -6.68 1.82 -0.37
C LEU A 62 -5.76 1.98 -1.57
N LEU A 63 -5.14 0.91 -2.06
CA LEU A 63 -4.27 0.93 -3.23
C LEU A 63 -4.98 1.52 -4.46
N ILE A 64 -6.16 1.03 -4.79
CA ILE A 64 -6.92 1.51 -5.96
C ILE A 64 -7.29 2.98 -5.81
N THR A 65 -7.88 3.36 -4.68
CA THR A 65 -8.32 4.74 -4.44
C THR A 65 -7.14 5.70 -4.45
N TRP A 66 -6.06 5.36 -3.75
CA TRP A 66 -4.91 6.24 -3.60
C TRP A 66 -4.07 6.36 -4.86
N ILE A 67 -3.80 5.28 -5.60
CA ILE A 67 -3.04 5.37 -6.85
C ILE A 67 -3.79 6.25 -7.86
N ASN A 68 -5.11 6.16 -7.94
CA ASN A 68 -5.90 7.06 -8.78
C ASN A 68 -5.88 8.50 -8.27
N ALA A 69 -6.00 8.74 -6.96
CA ALA A 69 -5.90 10.08 -6.39
C ALA A 69 -4.53 10.73 -6.63
N ILE A 70 -3.45 9.95 -6.48
CA ILE A 70 -2.08 10.38 -6.72
C ILE A 70 -1.85 10.64 -8.22
N PHE A 71 -2.43 9.83 -9.12
CA PHE A 71 -2.40 10.06 -10.56
C PHE A 71 -3.09 11.36 -10.96
N MET A 72 -4.28 11.62 -10.41
CA MET A 72 -4.99 12.88 -10.63
C MET A 72 -4.21 14.08 -10.07
N ALA A 73 -3.60 13.93 -8.88
CA ALA A 73 -2.70 14.93 -8.32
C ALA A 73 -1.47 15.19 -9.20
N ASN A 74 -1.02 14.19 -9.97
CA ASN A 74 0.07 14.35 -10.94
C ASN A 74 -0.36 15.07 -12.22
N GLY A 75 -1.63 15.44 -12.38
CA GLY A 75 -2.18 16.05 -13.60
C GLY A 75 -2.93 15.07 -14.51
N GLY A 76 -3.16 13.83 -14.06
CA GLY A 76 -3.86 12.82 -14.83
C GLY A 76 -3.14 12.51 -16.16
N GLU A 77 -3.90 12.44 -17.25
CA GLU A 77 -3.37 12.23 -18.61
C GLU A 77 -2.42 13.33 -19.08
N ASN A 78 -2.63 14.57 -18.60
CA ASN A 78 -1.78 15.71 -18.93
C ASN A 78 -0.55 15.82 -18.01
N GLY A 79 -0.48 14.95 -17.00
CA GLY A 79 0.68 14.83 -16.14
C GLY A 79 1.87 14.25 -16.89
N HIS A 80 3.06 14.36 -16.29
CA HIS A 80 4.26 13.74 -16.85
C HIS A 80 5.03 12.98 -15.76
N ALA A 81 5.84 12.02 -16.21
CA ALA A 81 6.74 11.24 -15.36
C ALA A 81 6.08 10.63 -14.10
N PHE A 82 4.81 10.23 -14.19
CA PHE A 82 4.01 9.78 -13.05
C PHE A 82 4.73 8.71 -12.21
N LEU A 83 5.09 7.59 -12.85
CA LEU A 83 5.71 6.45 -12.17
C LEU A 83 7.08 6.81 -11.58
N ASN A 84 7.88 7.61 -12.30
CA ASN A 84 9.19 8.06 -11.83
C ASN A 84 9.07 8.90 -10.55
N ARG A 85 8.16 9.88 -10.56
CA ARG A 85 7.90 10.75 -9.40
C ARG A 85 7.32 9.96 -8.23
N PHE A 86 6.39 9.05 -8.51
CA PHE A 86 5.78 8.19 -7.51
C PHE A 86 6.84 7.34 -6.81
N ILE A 87 7.67 6.59 -7.56
CA ILE A 87 8.71 5.72 -6.98
C ILE A 87 9.76 6.53 -6.22
N ALA A 88 10.20 7.65 -6.78
CA ALA A 88 11.20 8.52 -6.14
C ALA A 88 10.71 9.09 -4.79
N LEU A 89 9.42 9.40 -4.67
CA LEU A 89 8.80 9.87 -3.44
C LEU A 89 8.44 8.73 -2.48
N TYR A 90 8.06 7.57 -3.01
CA TYR A 90 7.63 6.42 -2.22
C TYR A 90 8.70 6.01 -1.21
N LEU A 91 9.93 5.77 -1.67
CA LEU A 91 11.02 5.29 -0.81
C LEU A 91 11.28 6.19 0.42
N PRO A 92 11.61 7.48 0.29
CA PRO A 92 11.90 8.33 1.44
C PRO A 92 10.68 8.58 2.33
N ILE A 93 9.46 8.60 1.79
CA ILE A 93 8.23 8.76 2.57
C ILE A 93 7.95 7.51 3.39
N THR A 94 8.04 6.33 2.77
CA THR A 94 7.86 5.05 3.44
C THR A 94 8.85 4.89 4.58
N ILE A 95 10.15 5.15 4.36
CA ILE A 95 11.16 5.10 5.43
C ILE A 95 10.77 5.97 6.63
N LYS A 96 10.39 7.24 6.40
CA LYS A 96 10.01 8.17 7.48
C LYS A 96 8.80 7.67 8.26
N ILE A 97 7.79 7.15 7.57
CA ILE A 97 6.56 6.67 8.20
C ILE A 97 6.80 5.36 8.93
N THR A 98 7.59 4.44 8.36
CA THR A 98 7.97 3.19 9.03
C THR A 98 8.74 3.44 10.31
N VAL A 99 9.73 4.35 10.29
CA VAL A 99 10.47 4.73 11.51
C VAL A 99 9.52 5.30 12.56
N PHE A 100 8.60 6.20 12.17
CA PHE A 100 7.60 6.75 13.07
C PHE A 100 6.67 5.67 13.63
N ALA A 101 6.19 4.75 12.79
CA ALA A 101 5.31 3.65 13.19
C ALA A 101 6.00 2.70 14.17
N ILE A 102 7.27 2.36 13.96
CA ILE A 102 8.06 1.54 14.88
C ILE A 102 8.14 2.21 16.26
N VAL A 103 8.48 3.51 16.32
CA VAL A 103 8.56 4.24 17.59
C VAL A 103 7.18 4.29 18.27
N ALA A 104 6.12 4.58 17.52
CA ALA A 104 4.76 4.60 18.05
C ALA A 104 4.33 3.23 18.61
N MET A 105 4.68 2.15 17.93
CA MET A 105 4.38 0.78 18.37
C MET A 105 5.14 0.39 19.63
N ILE A 106 6.41 0.78 19.75
CA ILE A 106 7.19 0.56 20.99
C ILE A 106 6.53 1.29 22.16
N CYS A 107 6.16 2.57 21.98
CA CYS A 107 5.46 3.33 23.02
C CYS A 107 4.11 2.70 23.38
N PHE A 108 3.35 2.25 22.38
CA PHE A 108 2.08 1.57 22.60
C PHE A 108 2.24 0.28 23.40
N GLU A 109 3.20 -0.59 23.02
CA GLU A 109 3.44 -1.86 23.72
C GLU A 109 3.87 -1.65 25.18
N LEU A 110 4.70 -0.65 25.47
CA LEU A 110 5.11 -0.33 26.84
C LEU A 110 3.89 0.00 27.73
N ILE A 111 2.94 0.76 27.21
CA ILE A 111 1.71 1.11 27.92
C ILE A 111 0.78 -0.11 28.01
N PHE A 112 0.58 -0.81 26.89
CA PHE A 112 -0.34 -1.95 26.80
C PHE A 112 0.09 -3.10 27.72
N ASN A 113 1.39 -3.32 27.90
CA ASN A 113 1.92 -4.36 28.79
C ASN A 113 1.43 -4.24 30.24
N ILE A 114 1.15 -3.03 30.72
CA ILE A 114 0.59 -2.79 32.07
C ILE A 114 -0.81 -3.40 32.21
N PHE A 115 -1.56 -3.48 31.11
CA PHE A 115 -2.93 -3.98 31.08
C PHE A 115 -3.03 -5.44 30.65
N LYS A 116 -1.97 -6.05 30.12
CA LYS A 116 -1.99 -7.44 29.59
C LYS A 116 -2.50 -8.45 30.60
N ILE A 117 -2.20 -8.28 31.89
CA ILE A 117 -2.64 -9.18 32.97
C ILE A 117 -4.18 -9.29 33.11
N ARG A 118 -4.94 -8.38 32.49
CA ARG A 118 -6.41 -8.35 32.54
C ARG A 118 -7.07 -9.22 31.46
N PHE A 119 -6.29 -9.77 30.53
CA PHE A 119 -6.80 -10.53 29.39
C PHE A 119 -6.29 -11.98 29.46
N ASN A 120 -7.10 -12.91 28.96
CA ASN A 120 -6.65 -14.28 28.72
C ASN A 120 -5.93 -14.39 27.36
N GLU A 121 -5.31 -15.55 27.10
CA GLU A 121 -4.52 -15.77 25.88
C GLU A 121 -5.34 -15.61 24.59
N ALA A 122 -6.57 -16.11 24.56
CA ALA A 122 -7.44 -16.00 23.37
C ALA A 122 -7.83 -14.55 23.08
N GLN A 123 -8.12 -13.76 24.11
CA GLN A 123 -8.39 -12.32 23.98
C GLN A 123 -7.16 -11.56 23.51
N LEU A 124 -5.98 -11.91 24.04
CA LEU A 124 -4.73 -11.27 23.66
C LEU A 124 -4.39 -11.52 22.18
N ALA A 125 -4.53 -12.76 21.72
CA ALA A 125 -4.33 -13.12 20.32
C ALA A 125 -5.28 -12.35 19.38
N HIS A 126 -6.55 -12.21 19.76
CA HIS A 126 -7.52 -11.43 18.98
C HIS A 126 -7.18 -9.92 18.96
N ILE A 127 -6.77 -9.37 20.10
CA ILE A 127 -6.31 -7.97 20.18
C ILE A 127 -5.07 -7.75 19.31
N ASP A 128 -4.11 -8.67 19.33
CA ASP A 128 -2.88 -8.58 18.55
C ASP A 128 -3.18 -8.63 17.04
N ALA A 129 -4.11 -9.48 16.60
CA ALA A 129 -4.55 -9.52 15.21
C ALA A 129 -5.21 -8.20 14.76
N ILE A 130 -6.13 -7.65 15.56
CA ILE A 130 -6.77 -6.36 15.26
C ILE A 130 -5.76 -5.22 15.26
N LYS A 131 -4.85 -5.19 16.23
CA LYS A 131 -3.79 -4.19 16.33
C LYS A 131 -2.89 -4.22 15.10
N SER A 132 -2.43 -5.42 14.70
CA SER A 132 -1.58 -5.61 13.51
C SER A 132 -2.29 -5.08 12.25
N ALA A 133 -3.55 -5.50 12.04
CA ALA A 133 -4.38 -5.03 10.93
C ALA A 133 -4.56 -3.50 10.93
N GLY A 134 -4.85 -2.91 12.10
CA GLY A 134 -5.04 -1.47 12.22
C GLY A 134 -3.78 -0.66 11.92
N VAL A 135 -2.62 -1.14 12.38
CA VAL A 135 -1.32 -0.50 12.14
C VAL A 135 -0.95 -0.54 10.66
N ASP A 136 -1.14 -1.69 10.01
CA ASP A 136 -0.91 -1.85 8.57
C ASP A 136 -1.77 -0.87 7.76
N MET A 137 -3.08 -0.86 8.00
CA MET A 137 -4.02 0.05 7.34
C MET A 137 -3.66 1.52 7.53
N ALA A 138 -3.34 1.92 8.77
CA ALA A 138 -2.99 3.29 9.10
C ALA A 138 -1.68 3.72 8.41
N THR A 139 -0.68 2.84 8.40
CA THR A 139 0.62 3.09 7.77
C THR A 139 0.46 3.21 6.25
N SER A 140 -0.25 2.28 5.62
CA SER A 140 -0.57 2.31 4.18
C SER A 140 -1.30 3.59 3.79
N PHE A 141 -2.35 3.97 4.54
CA PHE A 141 -3.08 5.22 4.32
C PHE A 141 -2.16 6.44 4.42
N LEU A 142 -1.34 6.53 5.47
CA LEU A 142 -0.44 7.66 5.68
C LEU A 142 0.61 7.77 4.58
N ILE A 143 1.19 6.65 4.13
CA ILE A 143 2.17 6.64 3.03
C ILE A 143 1.54 7.21 1.77
N TYR A 144 0.40 6.67 1.35
CA TYR A 144 -0.27 7.13 0.14
C TYR A 144 -0.74 8.58 0.23
N TRP A 145 -1.32 8.98 1.36
CA TRP A 145 -1.72 10.37 1.60
C TRP A 145 -0.52 11.32 1.44
N ARG A 146 0.62 10.98 2.06
CA ARG A 146 1.83 11.83 2.02
C ARG A 146 2.44 11.90 0.63
N ILE A 147 2.41 10.81 -0.14
CA ILE A 147 2.85 10.82 -1.55
C ILE A 147 1.92 11.73 -2.36
N CYS A 148 0.60 11.63 -2.19
CA CYS A 148 -0.37 12.48 -2.88
C CYS A 148 -0.09 13.96 -2.62
N VAL A 149 0.11 14.34 -1.36
CA VAL A 149 0.47 15.71 -0.98
C VAL A 149 1.81 16.13 -1.61
N ALA A 150 2.81 15.26 -1.61
CA ALA A 150 4.12 15.56 -2.20
C ALA A 150 4.04 15.78 -3.72
N ILE A 151 3.29 14.93 -4.43
CA ILE A 151 3.08 15.10 -5.88
C ILE A 151 2.36 16.40 -6.20
N LYS A 152 1.32 16.77 -5.43
CA LYS A 152 0.64 18.07 -5.62
C LYS A 152 1.60 19.24 -5.54
N LYS A 153 2.58 19.19 -4.63
CA LYS A 153 3.60 20.24 -4.47
C LYS A 153 4.60 20.30 -5.62
N VAL A 154 4.87 19.19 -6.29
CA VAL A 154 5.74 19.15 -7.48
C VAL A 154 5.07 19.79 -8.69
N ASN A 155 3.74 19.83 -8.71
CA ASN A 155 2.94 20.38 -9.82
C ASN A 155 2.43 21.81 -9.57
N SER A 156 2.64 22.35 -8.37
CA SER A 156 2.34 23.74 -8.03
C SER A 156 3.55 24.63 -8.33
#